data_AF-A0A954KJ72-F1
#
_entry.id   AF-A0A954KJ72-F1
#
_cell.length_a   1.000
_cell.length_b   1.000
_cell.length_c   1.000
_cell.angle_alpha   90.00
_cell.angle_beta   90.00
_cell.angle_gamma   90.00
#
_symmetry.space_group_name_H-M   'P 1'
#
loop_
_entity.id
_entity.type
_entity.pdbx_description
1 polymer ?
#
loop_
_entity_poly.entity_id
_entity_poly.type
_entity_poly.pdbx_seq_one_letter_code
_entity_poly.pdbx_strand_id
1 'polypeptide(L)'
;MLPGVSYYEMILVGIVALLLYGKNLPEVAKKFGKKYTEFRRGMQGLQREFNSAMDDSTPSRPSPAPAATRRPDPVETRPEEFRAPRFEPPVAPPSES
;
A
#
# COMPACT_ATOMS: atom_id res chain seq x y z
N MET A 1 -9.56 40.50 -13.59
CA MET A 1 -10.71 39.81 -12.97
C MET A 1 -10.56 38.34 -13.30
N LEU A 2 -10.12 37.50 -12.35
CA LEU A 2 -9.98 36.07 -12.61
C LEU A 2 -11.38 35.45 -12.71
N PRO A 3 -11.70 34.70 -13.76
CA PRO A 3 -12.98 33.99 -13.87
C PRO A 3 -12.98 32.84 -12.85
N GLY A 4 -13.42 33.14 -11.63
CA GLY A 4 -13.86 32.11 -10.71
C GLY A 4 -15.19 31.57 -11.23
N VAL A 5 -15.27 30.25 -11.42
CA VAL A 5 -16.51 29.61 -11.87
C VAL A 5 -17.60 29.98 -10.89
N SER A 6 -18.57 30.77 -11.35
CA SER A 6 -19.62 31.28 -10.48
C SER A 6 -20.57 30.14 -10.10
N TYR A 7 -21.20 30.23 -8.93
CA TYR A 7 -22.21 29.24 -8.51
C TYR A 7 -23.32 29.04 -9.55
N TYR A 8 -23.72 30.13 -10.22
CA TYR A 8 -24.70 30.11 -11.29
C TYR A 8 -24.25 29.28 -12.51
N GLU A 9 -22.97 29.35 -12.86
CA GLU A 9 -22.40 28.59 -13.97
C GLU A 9 -22.39 27.08 -13.68
N MET A 10 -22.06 26.68 -12.44
CA MET A 10 -22.16 25.29 -12.00
C MET A 10 -23.60 24.75 -12.07
N ILE A 11 -24.58 25.56 -11.66
CA ILE A 11 -26.00 25.19 -11.81
C ILE A 11 -26.37 25.03 -13.28
N LEU A 12 -25.97 25.98 -14.14
CA LEU A 12 -26.30 25.94 -15.57
C LEU A 12 -25.73 24.69 -16.24
N VAL A 13 -24.46 24.36 -15.97
CA VAL A 13 -23.83 23.13 -16.45
C VAL A 13 -24.53 21.89 -15.90
N GLY A 14 -24.94 21.90 -14.62
CA GLY A 14 -25.73 20.84 -14.01
C GLY A 14 -27.08 20.62 -14.71
N ILE A 15 -27.78 21.70 -15.08
CA ILE A 15 -29.03 21.63 -15.85
C ILE A 15 -28.78 21.05 -17.24
N VAL A 16 -27.76 21.53 -17.97
CA VAL A 16 -27.42 20.99 -19.29
C VAL A 16 -27.07 19.50 -19.21
N ALA A 17 -26.28 19.10 -18.21
CA ALA A 17 -25.96 17.71 -17.98
C ALA A 17 -27.21 16.88 -17.66
N LEU A 18 -28.16 17.42 -16.88
CA LEU A 18 -29.43 16.75 -16.61
C LEU A 18 -30.30 16.62 -17.87
N LEU A 19 -30.28 17.60 -18.78
CA LEU A 19 -31.00 17.50 -20.05
C LEU A 19 -30.40 16.44 -20.98
N LEU A 20 -29.06 16.33 -21.03
CA LEU A 20 -28.37 15.36 -21.88
C LEU A 20 -28.46 13.93 -21.33
N TYR A 21 -28.27 13.75 -20.02
CA TYR A 21 -28.15 12.44 -19.40
C TYR A 21 -29.42 11.99 -18.65
N GLY A 22 -30.27 12.93 -18.21
CA GLY A 22 -31.48 12.67 -17.44
C GLY A 22 -31.21 11.85 -16.18
N LYS A 23 -32.00 10.80 -15.98
CA LYS A 23 -31.86 9.85 -14.86
C LYS A 23 -30.52 9.09 -14.85
N ASN A 24 -29.78 9.08 -15.96
CA ASN A 24 -28.51 8.35 -16.06
C ASN A 24 -27.32 9.15 -15.52
N LEU A 25 -27.48 10.46 -15.26
CA LEU A 25 -26.44 11.33 -14.70
C LEU A 25 -25.78 10.76 -13.41
N PRO A 26 -26.52 10.30 -12.38
CA PRO A 26 -25.91 9.69 -11.20
C PRO A 26 -25.14 8.41 -11.51
N GLU A 27 -25.55 7.64 -12.52
CA GLU A 27 -24.85 6.44 -12.93
C GLU A 27 -23.54 6.77 -13.65
N VAL A 28 -23.54 7.78 -14.53
CA VAL A 28 -22.32 8.30 -15.19
C VAL A 28 -21.37 8.89 -14.16
N ALA A 29 -21.87 9.68 -13.21
CA ALA A 29 -21.06 10.24 -12.12
C ALA A 29 -20.42 9.14 -11.26
N LYS A 30 -21.15 8.07 -10.92
CA LYS A 30 -20.59 6.91 -10.20
C LYS A 30 -19.49 6.21 -11.01
N LYS A 31 -19.71 5.99 -12.31
CA LYS A 31 -18.71 5.36 -13.21
C LYS A 31 -17.46 6.22 -13.35
N PHE A 32 -17.63 7.53 -13.54
CA PHE A 32 -16.52 8.48 -13.62
C PHE A 32 -15.78 8.62 -12.28
N GLY A 33 -16.52 8.70 -11.16
CA GLY A 33 -15.95 8.82 -9.83
C GLY A 33 -15.13 7.60 -9.42
N LYS A 34 -15.54 6.39 -9.80
CA LYS A 34 -14.73 5.17 -9.62
C LYS A 34 -13.40 5.28 -10.38
N LYS A 35 -13.45 5.63 -11.68
CA LYS A 35 -12.23 5.85 -12.50
C LYS A 35 -11.31 6.92 -11.90
N TYR A 36 -11.88 8.04 -11.45
CA TYR A 36 -11.11 9.12 -10.81
C TYR A 36 -10.45 8.67 -9.49
N THR A 37 -11.16 7.86 -8.70
CA THR A 37 -10.63 7.33 -7.43
C THR A 37 -9.49 6.33 -7.67
N GLU A 38 -9.65 5.44 -8.64
CA GLU A 38 -8.61 4.49 -9.06
C GLU A 38 -7.38 5.22 -9.60
N PHE A 39 -7.58 6.23 -10.44
CA PHE A 39 -6.50 7.09 -10.93
C PHE A 39 -5.76 7.80 -9.79
N ARG A 40 -6.49 8.39 -8.82
CA ARG A 40 -5.89 9.04 -7.65
C ARG A 40 -5.07 8.06 -6.79
N ARG A 41 -5.57 6.84 -6.61
CA ARG A 41 -4.85 5.77 -5.90
C ARG A 41 -3.58 5.35 -6.64
N GLY A 42 -3.67 5.19 -7.96
CA GLY A 42 -2.51 4.89 -8.82
C GLY A 42 -1.43 5.96 -8.71
N MET A 43 -1.80 7.24 -8.88
CA MET A 43 -0.86 8.36 -8.72
C MET A 43 -0.23 8.43 -7.33
N GLN A 44 -1.00 8.18 -6.26
CA GLN A 44 -0.46 8.12 -4.90
C GLN A 44 0.49 6.95 -4.68
N GLY A 45 0.29 5.82 -5.35
CA GLY A 45 1.22 4.69 -5.33
C GLY A 45 2.55 5.09 -5.96
N LEU A 46 2.49 5.66 -7.17
CA LEU A 46 3.67 6.12 -7.91
C LEU A 46 4.47 7.19 -7.15
N GLN A 47 3.78 8.15 -6.51
CA GLN A 47 4.45 9.18 -5.71
C GLN A 47 5.23 8.57 -4.54
N ARG A 48 4.70 7.52 -3.88
CA ARG A 48 5.38 6.85 -2.76
C ARG A 48 6.59 6.08 -3.25
N GLU A 49 6.44 5.32 -4.32
CA GLU A 49 7.52 4.52 -4.90
C GLU A 49 8.67 5.39 -5.40
N PHE A 50 8.35 6.51 -6.05
CA PHE A 50 9.36 7.49 -6.49
C PHE A 50 10.12 8.12 -5.31
N ASN A 51 9.41 8.52 -4.25
CA ASN A 51 10.04 9.06 -3.04
C ASN A 51 10.92 8.00 -2.35
N SER A 52 10.44 6.75 -2.25
CA SER A 52 11.21 5.65 -1.65
C SER A 52 12.46 5.30 -2.48
N ALA A 53 12.38 5.27 -3.81
CA ALA A 53 13.53 5.03 -4.68
C ALA A 53 14.59 6.15 -4.58
N MET A 54 14.14 7.39 -4.33
CA MET A 54 15.04 8.51 -4.08
C MET A 54 15.71 8.47 -2.70
N ASP A 55 15.00 8.00 -1.66
CA ASP A 55 15.58 7.78 -0.33
C ASP A 55 16.57 6.58 -0.32
N ASP A 56 16.25 5.49 -1.03
CA ASP A 56 17.09 4.28 -1.12
C ASP A 56 18.41 4.50 -1.90
N SER A 57 18.53 5.64 -2.58
CA SER A 57 19.77 6.07 -3.24
C SER A 57 20.76 6.76 -2.28
N THR A 58 20.41 6.95 -0.99
CA THR A 58 21.36 7.40 0.03
C THR A 58 21.94 6.20 0.78
N PRO A 59 23.29 6.02 0.81
CA PRO A 59 23.90 4.86 1.44
C PRO A 59 23.60 4.85 2.95
N SER A 60 22.99 3.75 3.37
CA SER A 60 22.63 3.33 4.72
C SER A 60 23.39 4.03 5.85
N ARG A 61 22.67 4.83 6.66
CA ARG A 61 23.11 5.16 8.02
C ARG A 61 22.64 4.03 8.95
N PRO A 62 23.53 3.38 9.72
CA PRO A 62 23.13 2.31 10.63
C PRO A 62 22.15 2.87 11.68
N SER A 63 20.96 2.27 11.74
CA SER A 63 19.95 2.58 12.75
C SER A 63 20.47 2.16 14.13
N PRO A 64 20.51 3.04 15.14
CA PRO A 64 20.93 2.67 16.49
C PRO A 64 19.91 1.69 17.08
N ALA A 65 20.42 0.57 17.60
CA ALA A 65 19.64 -0.49 18.23
C ALA A 65 18.65 0.07 19.28
N PRO A 66 17.40 -0.41 19.34
CA PRO A 66 16.47 0.02 20.36
C PRO A 66 17.00 -0.38 21.73
N ALA A 67 17.30 0.61 22.57
CA ALA A 67 17.58 0.40 23.99
C ALA A 67 16.43 -0.40 24.63
N ALA A 68 16.81 -1.50 25.26
CA ALA A 68 15.91 -2.41 25.96
C ALA A 68 15.02 -1.65 26.96
N THR A 69 13.75 -1.46 26.59
CA THR A 69 12.71 -1.18 27.58
C THR A 69 12.47 -2.48 28.32
N ARG A 70 12.82 -2.51 29.62
CA ARG A 70 12.50 -3.59 30.56
C ARG A 70 11.02 -3.96 30.42
N ARG A 71 10.72 -5.08 29.77
CA ARG A 71 9.43 -5.77 29.89
C ARG A 71 9.56 -6.77 31.04
N PRO A 72 8.55 -6.91 31.92
CA PRO A 72 8.52 -7.99 32.90
C PRO A 72 8.46 -9.34 32.18
N ASP A 73 9.26 -10.30 32.65
CA ASP A 73 9.33 -11.66 32.13
C ASP A 73 7.94 -12.33 32.10
N PRO A 74 7.50 -12.86 30.95
CA PRO A 74 6.41 -13.81 30.92
C PRO A 74 6.89 -15.11 31.55
N VAL A 75 6.24 -15.50 32.65
CA VAL A 75 6.43 -16.77 33.34
C VAL A 75 6.41 -17.93 32.34
N GLU A 76 7.45 -18.75 32.45
CA GLU A 76 7.69 -20.00 31.79
C GLU A 76 6.51 -20.98 31.93
N THR A 77 5.77 -21.19 30.84
CA THR A 77 5.12 -22.47 30.58
C THR A 77 5.66 -22.97 29.26
N ARG A 78 6.71 -23.77 29.33
CA ARG A 78 7.26 -24.51 28.20
C ARG A 78 6.62 -25.90 28.21
N PRO A 79 5.62 -26.20 27.36
CA PRO A 79 5.51 -27.55 26.84
C PRO A 79 6.69 -27.74 25.89
N GLU A 80 7.61 -28.62 26.30
CA GLU A 80 8.42 -29.42 25.39
C GLU A 80 7.58 -29.84 24.16
N GLU A 81 7.92 -29.37 22.95
CA GLU A 81 7.79 -30.05 21.64
C GLU A 81 7.63 -29.06 20.48
N PHE A 82 8.76 -28.58 19.97
CA PHE A 82 8.99 -28.56 18.52
C PHE A 82 10.51 -28.61 18.31
N ARG A 83 11.10 -29.77 18.63
CA ARG A 83 12.47 -30.05 18.18
C ARG A 83 12.39 -30.23 16.66
N ALA A 84 12.88 -29.26 15.90
CA ALA A 84 13.06 -29.40 14.47
C ALA A 84 13.87 -30.69 14.22
N PRO A 85 13.38 -31.62 13.38
CA PRO A 85 14.13 -32.84 13.08
C PRO A 85 15.48 -32.44 12.48
N ARG A 86 16.57 -33.00 13.02
CA ARG A 86 17.90 -32.79 12.45
C ARG A 86 17.92 -33.41 11.06
N PHE A 87 18.21 -32.58 10.06
CA PHE A 87 18.54 -33.05 8.72
C PHE A 87 19.96 -33.63 8.76
N GLU A 88 20.06 -34.95 8.74
CA GLU A 88 21.33 -35.63 8.49
C GLU A 88 21.48 -35.81 6.97
N PRO A 89 22.44 -35.13 6.33
CA PRO A 89 22.71 -35.36 4.92
C PRO A 89 23.20 -36.80 4.73
N PRO A 90 22.73 -37.54 3.71
CA PRO A 90 23.18 -38.89 3.47
C PRO A 90 24.70 -38.91 3.23
N VAL A 91 25.41 -39.74 4.01
CA VAL A 91 26.79 -40.13 3.71
C VAL A 91 26.80 -40.71 2.29
N ALA A 92 27.59 -40.10 1.41
CA ALA A 92 27.86 -40.67 0.10
C ALA A 92 28.41 -42.10 0.26
N PRO A 93 27.93 -43.09 -0.51
CA PRO A 93 28.39 -44.46 -0.37
C PRO A 93 29.90 -44.54 -0.64
N PRO A 94 30.62 -45.48 0.02
CA PRO A 94 32.05 -45.62 -0.15
C PRO A 94 32.38 -45.86 -1.62
N SER A 95 33.31 -45.06 -2.12
CA SER A 95 33.95 -45.29 -3.41
C SER A 95 34.81 -46.54 -3.26
N GLU A 96 34.25 -47.70 -3.60
CA GLU A 96 34.95 -48.96 -3.65
C GLU A 96 35.12 -49.35 -5.13
N SER A 97 36.33 -49.11 -5.66
CA SER A 97 37.04 -49.79 -6.77
C SER A 97 38.15 -48.87 -7.28
#